data_AF-A0A3P7FZ28-F1
#
_entry.id   AF-A0A3P7FZ28-F1
#
_cell.length_a   1.000
_cell.length_b   1.000
_cell.length_c   1.000
_cell.angle_alpha   90.00
_cell.angle_beta   90.00
_cell.angle_gamma   90.00
#
_symmetry.space_group_name_H-M   'P 1'
#
loop_
_entity.id
_entity.type
_entity.pdbx_description
1 polymer ?
#
loop_
_entity_poly.entity_id
_entity_poly.type
_entity_poly.pdbx_seq_one_letter_code
_entity_poly.pdbx_strand_id
1 'polypeptide(L)'
;MKLCMQYEGKGQSPPDIDLKLLFQLDSKKTITPRAFFRRRDLNSKRNTKVHKKAASRDQPDIIEQIMHFRKGHEYCETYNIYVPDTIRDKLNPIHIMANYSYEERTSGVSTSGHLEPALDTTVPLSFEVELPIDKNCGPDEKCVPDLQVHAISSKKKFTIGAADQSLIVNVTVANHGEDSHESQFFITIPPGFEYGGVENYATQVCTNI
;
A
#
# COMPACT_ATOMS: atom_id res chain seq x y z
N MET A 1 4.73 11.80 -3.01
CA MET A 1 4.82 10.65 -2.09
C MET A 1 5.74 11.02 -0.92
N LYS A 2 5.37 10.70 0.32
CA LYS A 2 6.26 10.82 1.50
C LYS A 2 6.46 9.43 2.09
N LEU A 3 7.70 8.99 2.21
CA LEU A 3 8.08 7.76 2.89
C LEU A 3 8.65 8.13 4.27
N CYS A 4 8.24 7.44 5.32
CA CYS A 4 8.85 7.52 6.64
C CYS A 4 9.23 6.11 7.09
N MET A 5 10.44 5.96 7.63
CA MET A 5 10.98 4.70 8.11
C MET A 5 11.80 4.93 9.37
N GLN A 6 11.79 3.95 10.26
CA GLN A 6 12.58 3.96 11.48
C GLN A 6 13.27 2.62 11.64
N TYR A 7 14.56 2.68 11.98
CA TYR A 7 15.34 1.51 12.32
C TYR A 7 15.30 1.27 13.83
N GLU A 8 14.87 0.08 14.22
CA GLU A 8 15.00 -0.46 15.56
C GLU A 8 15.90 -1.69 15.55
N GLY A 9 16.48 -2.00 16.71
CA GLY A 9 17.40 -3.14 16.81
C GLY A 9 17.40 -3.78 18.19
N LYS A 10 17.39 -5.11 18.22
CA LYS A 10 17.58 -5.92 19.43
C LYS A 10 19.08 -6.18 19.68
N GLY A 11 19.44 -6.47 20.92
CA GLY A 11 20.82 -6.82 21.30
C GLY A 11 21.86 -5.75 20.95
N GLN A 12 23.04 -6.19 20.51
CA GLN A 12 24.20 -5.35 20.15
C GLN A 12 24.11 -4.79 18.72
N SER A 13 22.90 -4.50 18.25
CA SER A 13 22.68 -3.90 16.92
C SER A 13 23.47 -2.60 16.77
N PRO A 14 24.03 -2.31 15.58
CA PRO A 14 24.76 -1.08 15.33
C PRO A 14 23.93 0.17 15.65
N PRO A 15 24.57 1.28 16.05
CA PRO A 15 23.87 2.56 16.28
C PRO A 15 23.32 3.16 14.98
N ASP A 16 23.94 2.86 13.84
CA ASP A 16 23.58 3.37 12.54
C ASP A 16 23.68 2.27 11.49
N ILE A 17 22.78 2.28 10.50
CA ILE A 17 22.77 1.34 9.39
C ILE A 17 22.47 2.06 8.06
N ASP A 18 22.96 1.49 6.96
CA ASP A 18 22.57 1.90 5.61
C ASP A 18 21.63 0.84 5.04
N LEU A 19 20.39 1.22 4.72
CA LEU A 19 19.46 0.37 4.00
C LEU A 19 19.39 0.80 2.54
N LYS A 20 19.39 -0.19 1.66
CA LYS A 20 19.17 0.01 0.24
C LYS A 20 17.69 -0.17 -0.05
N LEU A 21 17.07 0.87 -0.60
CA LEU A 21 15.69 0.85 -1.04
C LEU A 21 15.61 0.81 -2.56
N LEU A 22 14.74 -0.06 -3.07
CA LEU A 22 14.35 -0.12 -4.45
C LEU A 22 12.89 0.29 -4.56
N PHE A 23 12.65 1.49 -5.10
CA PHE A 23 11.32 1.98 -5.38
C PHE A 23 10.90 1.64 -6.80
N GLN A 24 9.66 1.19 -6.96
CA GLN A 24 9.05 0.89 -8.24
C GLN A 24 7.64 1.49 -8.28
N LEU A 25 7.42 2.40 -9.23
CA LEU A 25 6.10 2.98 -9.52
C LEU A 25 5.35 2.10 -10.53
N ASP A 26 4.04 2.01 -10.33
CA ASP A 26 3.14 1.19 -11.14
C ASP A 26 3.58 -0.28 -11.26
N SER A 27 3.98 -0.87 -10.13
CA SER A 27 4.69 -2.16 -10.03
C SER A 27 3.94 -3.35 -10.63
N LYS A 28 2.60 -3.30 -10.66
CA LYS A 28 1.75 -4.37 -11.24
C LYS A 28 1.57 -4.24 -12.76
N LYS A 29 2.04 -3.17 -13.40
CA LYS A 29 1.84 -2.94 -14.83
C LYS A 29 2.97 -3.53 -15.67
N THR A 30 2.61 -4.33 -16.68
CA THR A 30 3.57 -5.17 -17.42
C THR A 30 4.11 -4.55 -18.71
N ILE A 31 3.42 -3.55 -19.29
CA ILE A 31 3.78 -2.99 -20.61
C ILE A 31 4.45 -1.63 -20.47
N THR A 32 3.72 -0.65 -19.95
CA THR A 32 4.22 0.72 -19.79
C THR A 32 3.72 1.26 -18.45
N PRO A 33 4.63 1.70 -17.56
CA PRO A 33 4.23 2.34 -16.31
C PRO A 33 3.53 3.66 -16.60
N ARG A 34 2.55 4.01 -15.76
CA ARG A 34 1.79 5.26 -15.85
C ARG A 34 2.37 6.37 -14.98
N ALA A 35 3.19 6.03 -14.00
CA ALA A 35 3.75 6.98 -13.05
C ALA A 35 5.28 6.99 -13.12
N PHE A 36 5.85 8.17 -12.97
CA PHE A 36 7.29 8.40 -13.10
C PHE A 36 7.79 9.35 -12.03
N PHE A 37 9.01 9.14 -11.57
CA PHE A 37 9.73 10.10 -10.74
C PHE A 37 10.17 11.30 -11.57
N ARG A 38 10.06 12.49 -10.99
CA ARG A 38 10.55 13.70 -11.64
C ARG A 38 12.09 13.70 -11.67
N ARG A 39 12.66 13.49 -12.86
CA ARG A 39 14.11 13.29 -13.04
C ARG A 39 14.99 14.38 -12.43
N ARG A 40 14.57 15.65 -12.52
CA ARG A 40 15.30 16.80 -11.95
C ARG A 40 15.41 16.72 -10.43
N ASP A 41 14.37 16.22 -9.78
CA ASP A 41 14.30 16.16 -8.32
C ASP A 41 15.18 15.03 -7.79
N LEU A 42 15.31 13.93 -8.55
CA LEU A 42 16.24 12.84 -8.23
C LEU A 42 17.70 13.28 -8.20
N ASN A 43 18.11 14.25 -9.03
CA ASN A 43 19.49 14.74 -9.04
C ASN A 43 19.87 15.48 -7.75
N SER A 44 18.88 16.01 -7.03
CA SER A 44 19.08 16.67 -5.74
C SER A 44 19.13 15.69 -4.56
N LYS A 45 18.75 14.42 -4.78
CA LYS A 45 18.69 13.40 -3.73
C LYS A 45 20.04 12.70 -3.60
N ARG A 46 20.53 12.59 -2.36
CA ARG A 46 21.79 11.90 -2.05
C ARG A 46 21.62 10.39 -2.22
N ASN A 47 22.67 9.75 -2.73
CA ASN A 47 22.75 8.30 -2.88
C ASN A 47 21.58 7.68 -3.65
N THR A 48 20.95 8.45 -4.53
CA THR A 48 19.84 8.01 -5.39
C THR A 48 20.33 7.85 -6.82
N LYS A 49 19.90 6.78 -7.48
CA LYS A 49 20.14 6.57 -8.91
C LYS A 49 18.93 5.93 -9.58
N VAL A 50 18.78 6.18 -10.88
CA VAL A 50 17.81 5.46 -11.70
C VAL A 50 18.24 4.00 -11.81
N HIS A 51 17.34 3.08 -11.49
CA HIS A 51 17.66 1.66 -11.51
C HIS A 51 17.74 1.15 -12.96
N LYS A 52 18.62 0.18 -13.22
CA LYS A 52 18.88 -0.35 -14.58
C LYS A 52 17.66 -0.98 -15.27
N LYS A 53 16.65 -1.39 -14.48
CA LYS A 53 15.40 -1.98 -14.97
C LYS A 53 14.30 -0.94 -15.21
N ALA A 54 14.55 0.34 -14.97
CA ALA A 54 13.58 1.40 -15.26
C ALA A 54 13.25 1.41 -16.76
N ALA A 55 11.97 1.64 -17.09
CA ALA A 55 11.48 1.70 -18.45
C ALA A 55 12.15 2.83 -19.27
N SER A 56 12.51 3.93 -18.61
CA SER A 56 13.22 5.06 -19.22
C SER A 56 14.18 5.71 -18.22
N ARG A 57 15.30 6.25 -18.74
CA ARG A 57 16.23 7.05 -17.94
C ARG A 57 15.76 8.48 -17.73
N ASP A 58 14.99 9.01 -18.67
CA ASP A 58 14.46 10.38 -18.63
C ASP A 58 13.13 10.43 -17.88
N GLN A 59 12.37 9.34 -17.93
CA GLN A 59 11.13 9.12 -17.19
C GLN A 59 11.25 7.84 -16.35
N PRO A 60 12.00 7.90 -15.23
CA PRO A 60 12.24 6.72 -14.43
C PRO A 60 11.03 6.35 -13.59
N ASP A 61 10.57 5.11 -13.71
CA ASP A 61 9.58 4.44 -12.85
C ASP A 61 10.26 3.67 -11.71
N ILE A 62 11.54 3.33 -11.85
CA ILE A 62 12.32 2.59 -10.85
C ILE A 62 13.56 3.38 -10.42
N ILE A 63 13.72 3.58 -9.12
CA ILE A 63 14.92 4.19 -8.53
C ILE A 63 15.47 3.32 -7.41
N GLU A 64 16.78 3.41 -7.21
CA GLU A 64 17.48 2.82 -6.08
C GLU A 64 18.06 3.94 -5.22
N GLN A 65 17.89 3.86 -3.91
CA GLN A 65 18.43 4.83 -2.96
C GLN A 65 19.03 4.13 -1.75
N ILE A 66 20.22 4.55 -1.33
CA ILE A 66 20.80 4.13 -0.05
C ILE A 66 20.44 5.19 0.99
N MET A 67 19.73 4.76 2.03
CA MET A 67 19.24 5.59 3.12
C MET A 67 19.97 5.25 4.41
N HIS A 68 20.49 6.27 5.08
CA HIS A 68 21.20 6.15 6.34
C HIS A 68 20.22 6.33 7.50
N PHE A 69 20.18 5.36 8.41
CA PHE A 69 19.29 5.35 9.56
C PHE A 69 20.09 5.33 10.85
N ARG A 70 19.74 6.22 11.77
CA ARG A 70 20.18 6.17 13.16
C ARG A 70 19.14 5.41 13.97
N LYS A 71 19.60 4.49 14.81
CA LYS A 71 18.73 3.67 15.67
C LYS A 71 17.79 4.55 16.51
N GLY A 72 16.51 4.20 16.53
CA GLY A 72 15.47 4.93 17.28
C GLY A 72 15.05 6.27 16.70
N HIS A 73 15.52 6.64 15.51
CA HIS A 73 15.17 7.90 14.86
C HIS A 73 14.36 7.63 13.59
N GLU A 74 13.20 8.27 13.48
CA GLU A 74 12.43 8.27 12.25
C GLU A 74 13.11 9.16 11.19
N TYR A 75 13.24 8.62 9.99
CA TYR A 75 13.69 9.33 8.81
C TYR A 75 12.57 9.40 7.79
N CYS A 76 12.23 10.61 7.35
CA CYS A 76 11.22 10.83 6.33
C CYS A 76 11.81 11.50 5.09
N GLU A 77 11.38 11.05 3.91
CA GLU A 77 11.80 11.59 2.62
C GLU A 77 10.61 11.77 1.68
N THR A 78 10.64 12.85 0.89
CA THR A 78 9.60 13.19 -0.08
C THR A 78 10.09 13.01 -1.50
N TYR A 79 9.24 12.40 -2.32
CA TYR A 79 9.47 12.13 -3.74
C TYR A 79 8.35 12.73 -4.57
N ASN A 80 8.74 13.53 -5.56
CA ASN A 80 7.83 14.06 -6.55
C ASN A 80 7.69 13.06 -7.69
N ILE A 81 6.47 12.59 -7.86
CA ILE A 81 6.05 11.69 -8.93
C ILE A 81 5.03 12.42 -9.78
N TYR A 82 4.91 12.04 -11.04
CA TYR A 82 3.89 12.57 -11.95
C TYR A 82 3.31 11.44 -12.79
N VAL A 83 2.08 11.66 -13.24
CA VAL A 83 1.32 10.78 -14.13
C VAL A 83 0.98 11.59 -15.37
N PRO A 84 1.35 11.16 -16.59
CA PRO A 84 0.95 11.84 -17.81
C PRO A 84 -0.58 11.84 -17.96
N ASP A 85 -1.14 12.92 -18.49
CA ASP A 85 -2.57 13.05 -18.80
C ASP A 85 -3.05 12.08 -19.91
N THR A 86 -2.11 11.62 -20.74
CA THR A 86 -2.34 10.71 -21.87
C THR A 86 -2.57 9.23 -21.50
N ILE A 87 -2.55 8.88 -20.20
CA ILE A 87 -2.75 7.49 -19.78
C ILE A 87 -4.16 6.99 -20.16
N ARG A 88 -4.23 5.80 -20.75
CA ARG A 88 -5.51 5.18 -21.15
C ARG A 88 -6.22 4.51 -19.99
N ASP A 89 -5.45 3.80 -19.17
CA ASP A 89 -5.96 3.06 -18.02
C ASP A 89 -5.95 3.96 -16.78
N LYS A 90 -7.14 4.48 -16.49
CA LYS A 90 -7.46 5.29 -15.30
C LYS A 90 -8.35 4.53 -14.31
N LEU A 91 -8.63 3.26 -14.56
CA LEU A 91 -9.52 2.46 -13.71
C LEU A 91 -8.73 1.71 -12.65
N ASN A 92 -7.55 1.18 -13.01
CA ASN A 92 -6.71 0.48 -12.06
C ASN A 92 -5.87 1.46 -11.24
N PRO A 93 -5.70 1.26 -9.92
CA PRO A 93 -4.79 2.08 -9.13
C PRO A 93 -3.35 1.94 -9.61
N ILE A 94 -2.52 2.95 -9.30
CA ILE A 94 -1.07 2.90 -9.50
C ILE A 94 -0.45 2.30 -8.24
N HIS A 95 0.17 1.13 -8.37
CA HIS A 95 0.83 0.45 -7.25
C HIS A 95 2.25 0.99 -7.06
N ILE A 96 2.51 1.60 -5.92
CA ILE A 96 3.81 2.13 -5.53
C ILE A 96 4.42 1.14 -4.55
N MET A 97 5.53 0.53 -4.94
CA MET A 97 6.22 -0.47 -4.12
C MET A 97 7.61 0.04 -3.73
N ALA A 98 8.01 -0.21 -2.48
CA ALA A 98 9.35 0.03 -1.97
C ALA A 98 9.86 -1.23 -1.27
N ASN A 99 10.88 -1.86 -1.85
CA ASN A 99 11.58 -2.98 -1.23
C ASN A 99 12.82 -2.46 -0.52
N TYR A 100 13.12 -2.98 0.67
CA TYR A 100 14.35 -2.66 1.37
C TYR A 100 15.22 -3.89 1.57
N SER A 101 16.53 -3.69 1.53
CA SER A 101 17.54 -4.71 1.77
C SER A 101 18.69 -4.14 2.56
N TYR A 102 19.36 -5.00 3.32
CA TYR A 102 20.62 -4.70 3.98
C TYR A 102 21.73 -5.48 3.26
N GLU A 103 22.80 -4.78 2.86
CA GLU A 103 23.96 -5.40 2.22
C GLU A 103 25.07 -5.56 3.25
N GLU A 104 25.20 -6.78 3.79
CA GLU A 104 26.21 -7.12 4.79
C GLU A 104 27.62 -7.01 4.20
N ARG A 105 28.55 -6.47 5.00
CA ARG A 105 29.97 -6.45 4.63
C ARG A 105 30.57 -7.84 4.69
N THR A 106 31.48 -8.13 3.77
CA THR A 106 32.22 -9.40 3.73
C THR A 106 33.07 -9.66 4.98
N SER A 107 33.45 -8.62 5.73
CA SER A 107 34.14 -8.73 7.01
C SER A 107 33.27 -9.26 8.15
N GLY A 108 31.94 -9.22 8.02
CA GLY A 108 31.00 -9.53 9.10
C GLY A 108 31.03 -8.53 10.26
N VAL A 109 31.81 -7.45 10.13
CA VAL A 109 31.97 -6.39 11.14
C VAL A 109 31.91 -5.03 10.45
N SER A 110 31.10 -4.15 11.02
CA SER A 110 30.91 -2.77 10.58
C SER A 110 32.14 -1.91 10.85
N THR A 111 32.21 -0.73 10.23
CA THR A 111 33.28 0.26 10.50
C THR A 111 33.35 0.72 11.95
N SER A 112 32.25 0.60 12.70
CA SER A 112 32.21 0.92 14.13
C SER A 112 32.51 -0.29 15.03
N GLY A 113 32.96 -1.41 14.47
CA GLY A 113 33.35 -2.60 15.24
C GLY A 113 32.19 -3.48 15.70
N HIS A 114 30.96 -3.24 15.21
CA HIS A 114 29.80 -4.06 15.54
C HIS A 114 29.67 -5.21 14.55
N LEU A 115 29.16 -6.36 14.98
CA LEU A 115 28.77 -7.42 14.05
C LEU A 115 27.70 -6.89 13.08
N GLU A 116 27.74 -7.37 11.84
CA GLU A 116 26.73 -7.03 10.84
C GLU A 116 25.35 -7.55 11.31
N PRO A 117 24.30 -6.70 11.33
CA PRO A 117 22.96 -7.09 11.72
C PRO A 117 22.29 -7.94 10.64
N ALA A 118 21.42 -8.84 11.06
CA ALA A 118 20.48 -9.51 10.17
C ALA A 118 19.12 -8.76 10.19
N LEU A 119 18.47 -8.68 9.03
CA LEU A 119 17.09 -8.19 8.95
C LEU A 119 16.13 -9.21 9.56
N ASP A 120 15.10 -8.71 10.24
CA ASP A 120 14.00 -9.55 10.73
C ASP A 120 13.15 -10.01 9.55
N THR A 121 13.18 -11.31 9.25
CA THR A 121 12.42 -11.91 8.15
C THR A 121 10.98 -12.26 8.52
N THR A 122 10.57 -12.00 9.77
CA THR A 122 9.18 -12.15 10.22
C THR A 122 8.31 -10.96 9.83
N VAL A 123 8.92 -9.84 9.43
CA VAL A 123 8.20 -8.66 8.91
C VAL A 123 8.38 -8.55 7.38
N PRO A 124 7.41 -7.96 6.67
CA PRO A 124 7.52 -7.77 5.22
C PRO A 124 8.73 -6.91 4.85
N LEU A 125 9.53 -7.37 3.88
CA LEU A 125 10.67 -6.63 3.33
C LEU A 125 10.27 -5.63 2.22
N SER A 126 8.96 -5.47 2.02
CA SER A 126 8.37 -4.62 0.99
C SER A 126 7.16 -3.89 1.53
N PHE A 127 7.03 -2.63 1.16
CA PHE A 127 5.84 -1.82 1.40
C PHE A 127 5.18 -1.51 0.07
N GLU A 128 3.87 -1.69 -0.01
CA GLU A 128 3.06 -1.35 -1.18
C GLU A 128 1.96 -0.38 -0.78
N VAL A 129 1.78 0.68 -1.58
CA VAL A 129 0.71 1.65 -1.43
C VAL A 129 0.05 1.83 -2.78
N GLU A 130 -1.27 1.97 -2.79
CA GLU A 130 -2.06 2.16 -4.00
C GLU A 130 -2.44 3.64 -4.13
N LEU A 131 -2.23 4.18 -5.33
CA LEU A 131 -2.65 5.52 -5.70
C LEU A 131 -3.83 5.40 -6.68
N PRO A 132 -5.09 5.54 -6.21
CA PRO A 132 -6.25 5.53 -7.09
C PRO A 132 -6.22 6.72 -8.05
N ILE A 133 -6.85 6.55 -9.21
CA ILE A 133 -7.00 7.61 -10.20
C ILE A 133 -8.48 7.93 -10.27
N ASP A 134 -8.82 9.16 -9.87
CA ASP A 134 -10.19 9.65 -9.89
C ASP A 134 -10.74 9.68 -11.32
N LYS A 135 -11.95 9.13 -11.49
CA LYS A 135 -12.65 9.07 -12.77
C LYS A 135 -14.13 9.31 -12.54
N ASN A 136 -14.78 10.00 -13.49
CA ASN A 136 -16.21 10.28 -13.48
C ASN A 136 -16.70 11.14 -12.30
N CYS A 137 -15.82 11.90 -11.65
CA CYS A 137 -16.13 12.77 -10.49
C CYS A 137 -16.77 14.13 -10.87
N GLY A 138 -17.57 14.17 -11.93
CA GLY A 138 -18.19 15.43 -12.36
C GLY A 138 -17.20 16.55 -12.77
N PRO A 139 -17.69 17.80 -12.88
CA PRO A 139 -16.90 18.95 -13.33
C PRO A 139 -15.98 19.56 -12.27
N ASP A 140 -16.20 19.28 -10.98
CA ASP A 140 -15.38 19.76 -9.88
C ASP A 140 -14.21 18.82 -9.56
N GLU A 141 -14.07 17.73 -10.33
CA GLU A 141 -13.00 16.73 -10.23
C GLU A 141 -12.90 16.08 -8.85
N LYS A 142 -14.02 16.05 -8.10
CA LYS A 142 -14.04 15.54 -6.73
C LYS A 142 -15.16 14.54 -6.54
N CYS A 143 -14.81 13.25 -6.45
CA CYS A 143 -15.79 12.19 -6.27
C CYS A 143 -16.43 12.25 -4.87
N VAL A 144 -17.74 12.46 -4.81
CA VAL A 144 -18.54 12.46 -3.57
C VAL A 144 -19.49 11.26 -3.58
N PRO A 145 -19.12 10.15 -2.93
CA PRO A 145 -19.99 8.98 -2.84
C PRO A 145 -21.05 9.15 -1.74
N ASP A 146 -22.18 8.45 -1.89
CA ASP A 146 -23.21 8.30 -0.85
C ASP A 146 -23.33 6.80 -0.51
N LEU A 147 -22.35 6.33 0.27
CA LEU A 147 -22.27 4.93 0.70
C LEU A 147 -23.27 4.66 1.83
N GLN A 148 -24.17 3.71 1.59
CA GLN A 148 -25.16 3.27 2.56
C GLN A 148 -25.04 1.77 2.82
N VAL A 149 -25.15 1.39 4.09
CA VAL A 149 -25.10 0.00 4.53
C VAL A 149 -26.35 -0.31 5.32
N HIS A 150 -27.05 -1.36 4.92
CA HIS A 150 -28.19 -1.89 5.64
C HIS A 150 -27.93 -3.35 6.00
N ALA A 151 -28.00 -3.68 7.30
CA ALA A 151 -27.73 -5.03 7.78
C ALA A 151 -28.93 -5.56 8.57
N ILE A 152 -29.40 -6.75 8.20
CA ILE A 152 -30.50 -7.44 8.85
C ILE A 152 -30.05 -8.85 9.23
N SER A 153 -30.18 -9.20 10.51
CA SER A 153 -29.95 -10.56 10.98
C SER A 153 -31.03 -11.51 10.49
N SER A 154 -30.64 -12.72 10.06
CA SER A 154 -31.57 -13.80 9.70
C SER A 154 -32.39 -14.30 10.90
N LYS A 155 -31.91 -14.06 12.13
CA LYS A 155 -32.56 -14.46 13.37
C LYS A 155 -32.85 -13.23 14.24
N LYS A 156 -34.10 -13.12 14.73
CA LYS A 156 -34.48 -12.10 15.73
C LYS A 156 -33.90 -12.37 17.13
N LYS A 157 -33.64 -13.64 17.44
CA LYS A 157 -33.07 -14.09 18.72
C LYS A 157 -32.04 -15.17 18.45
N PHE A 158 -30.91 -15.10 19.16
CA PHE A 158 -29.85 -16.10 19.13
C PHE A 158 -29.80 -16.83 20.47
N THR A 159 -30.00 -18.16 20.46
CA THR A 159 -30.07 -18.98 21.68
C THR A 159 -28.77 -19.75 21.86
N ILE A 160 -28.07 -19.49 22.96
CA ILE A 160 -26.83 -20.19 23.32
C ILE A 160 -27.16 -21.66 23.64
N GLY A 161 -26.38 -22.59 23.07
CA GLY A 161 -26.57 -24.04 23.26
C GLY A 161 -27.60 -24.68 22.35
N ALA A 162 -28.21 -23.93 21.42
CA ALA A 162 -29.02 -24.53 20.35
C ALA A 162 -28.15 -25.41 19.44
N ALA A 163 -28.78 -26.36 18.74
CA ALA A 163 -28.10 -27.20 17.75
C ALA A 163 -27.53 -26.37 16.59
N ASP A 164 -28.26 -25.35 16.15
CA ASP A 164 -27.80 -24.39 15.15
C ASP A 164 -27.27 -23.11 15.82
N GLN A 165 -25.94 -22.96 15.78
CA GLN A 165 -25.19 -21.85 16.36
C GLN A 165 -24.75 -20.83 15.29
N SER A 166 -25.28 -20.92 14.06
CA SER A 166 -25.00 -19.97 12.99
C SER A 166 -25.81 -18.68 13.15
N LEU A 167 -25.24 -17.54 12.72
CA LEU A 167 -25.94 -16.27 12.61
C LEU A 167 -25.61 -15.66 11.25
N ILE A 168 -26.60 -15.66 10.34
CA ILE A 168 -26.44 -15.06 9.02
C ILE A 168 -26.85 -13.59 9.12
N VAL A 169 -26.00 -12.70 8.59
CA VAL A 169 -26.30 -11.26 8.49
C VAL A 169 -26.42 -10.91 7.02
N ASN A 170 -27.62 -10.53 6.61
CA ASN A 170 -27.88 -10.05 5.26
C ASN A 170 -27.47 -8.59 5.19
N VAL A 171 -26.38 -8.31 4.47
CA VAL A 171 -25.85 -6.96 4.28
C VAL A 171 -26.17 -6.48 2.87
N THR A 172 -26.82 -5.33 2.76
CA THR A 172 -27.00 -4.59 1.52
C THR A 172 -26.09 -3.37 1.56
N VAL A 173 -25.25 -3.21 0.55
CA VAL A 173 -24.39 -2.05 0.37
C VAL A 173 -24.83 -1.33 -0.89
N ALA A 174 -25.06 -0.02 -0.79
CA ALA A 174 -25.47 0.81 -1.90
C ALA A 174 -24.58 2.05 -1.99
N ASN A 175 -24.41 2.58 -3.20
CA ASN A 175 -23.83 3.89 -3.44
C ASN A 175 -24.81 4.70 -4.28
N HIS A 176 -25.35 5.78 -3.72
CA HIS A 176 -26.28 6.68 -4.41
C HIS A 176 -25.62 7.96 -4.92
N GLY A 177 -24.31 8.10 -4.70
CA GLY A 177 -23.51 9.25 -5.15
C GLY A 177 -22.66 8.90 -6.37
N GLU A 178 -21.52 9.56 -6.47
CA GLU A 178 -20.53 9.29 -7.52
C GLU A 178 -19.71 8.02 -7.24
N ASP A 179 -18.93 7.58 -8.24
CA ASP A 179 -18.08 6.39 -8.14
C ASP A 179 -17.18 6.45 -6.88
N SER A 180 -17.15 5.33 -6.13
CA SER A 180 -16.36 5.19 -4.90
C SER A 180 -15.28 4.12 -5.09
N HIS A 181 -14.04 4.57 -5.27
CA HIS A 181 -12.88 3.69 -5.43
C HIS A 181 -12.44 3.07 -4.10
N GLU A 182 -11.93 1.84 -4.13
CA GLU A 182 -11.47 1.09 -2.95
C GLU A 182 -12.52 0.99 -1.82
N SER A 183 -13.78 0.86 -2.20
CA SER A 183 -14.89 0.72 -1.25
C SER A 183 -14.73 -0.58 -0.44
N GLN A 184 -14.66 -0.45 0.88
CA GLN A 184 -14.55 -1.57 1.81
C GLN A 184 -15.74 -1.61 2.77
N PHE A 185 -16.24 -2.81 3.03
CA PHE A 185 -17.23 -3.06 4.07
C PHE A 185 -16.54 -3.63 5.31
N PHE A 186 -16.76 -2.99 6.46
CA PHE A 186 -16.23 -3.44 7.74
C PHE A 186 -17.36 -3.93 8.63
N ILE A 187 -17.14 -5.09 9.27
CA ILE A 187 -18.02 -5.63 10.30
C ILE A 187 -17.20 -5.93 11.55
N THR A 188 -17.68 -5.48 12.70
CA THR A 188 -17.09 -5.83 14.00
C THR A 188 -17.77 -7.07 14.53
N ILE A 189 -17.02 -8.16 14.65
CA ILE A 189 -17.53 -9.43 15.18
C ILE A 189 -17.41 -9.40 16.71
N PRO A 190 -18.50 -9.62 17.45
CA PRO A 190 -18.45 -9.63 18.90
C PRO A 190 -17.70 -10.87 19.42
N PRO A 191 -17.13 -10.80 20.65
CA PRO A 191 -16.52 -11.97 21.29
C PRO A 191 -17.49 -13.15 21.36
N GLY A 192 -16.98 -14.36 21.10
CA GLY A 192 -17.77 -15.60 21.08
C GLY A 192 -18.38 -15.96 19.73
N PHE A 193 -18.21 -15.11 18.72
CA PHE A 193 -18.53 -15.42 17.33
C PHE A 193 -17.26 -15.47 16.47
N GLU A 194 -17.31 -16.28 15.43
CA GLU A 194 -16.28 -16.36 14.40
C GLU A 194 -16.91 -16.08 13.03
N TYR A 195 -16.12 -15.53 12.12
CA TYR A 195 -16.56 -15.30 10.76
C TYR A 195 -16.68 -16.63 10.00
N GLY A 196 -17.89 -17.00 9.63
CA GLY A 196 -18.17 -18.25 8.90
C GLY A 196 -17.95 -18.19 7.39
N GLY A 197 -17.82 -16.99 6.80
CA GLY A 197 -17.72 -16.79 5.35
C GLY A 197 -18.94 -16.08 4.74
N VAL A 198 -18.88 -15.90 3.42
CA VAL A 198 -20.00 -15.40 2.61
C VAL A 198 -20.76 -16.61 2.06
N GLU A 199 -22.05 -16.75 2.37
CA GLU A 199 -22.88 -17.81 1.80
C GLU A 199 -23.31 -17.49 0.37
N ASN A 200 -23.76 -16.25 0.12
CA ASN A 200 -24.25 -15.79 -1.18
C ASN A 200 -23.95 -14.30 -1.34
N TYR A 201 -23.80 -13.85 -2.59
CA TYR A 201 -23.74 -12.43 -2.95
C TYR A 201 -24.48 -12.20 -4.27
N ALA A 202 -25.07 -11.03 -4.43
CA ALA A 202 -25.70 -10.58 -5.67
C ALA A 202 -25.33 -9.12 -5.92
N THR A 203 -25.07 -8.79 -7.18
CA THR A 203 -24.76 -7.41 -7.59
C THR A 203 -25.92 -6.89 -8.43
N GLN A 204 -26.42 -5.71 -8.08
CA GLN A 204 -27.44 -5.02 -8.86
C GLN A 204 -26.86 -3.68 -9.29
N VAL A 205 -26.84 -3.43 -10.60
CA VAL A 205 -26.44 -2.13 -11.14
C VAL A 205 -27.70 -1.27 -11.17
N CYS A 206 -27.69 -0.16 -10.44
CA CYS A 206 -28.72 0.86 -10.58
C CYS A 206 -28.57 1.51 -11.96
N THR A 207 -29.34 1.04 -12.94
CA THR A 207 -29.52 1.79 -14.19
C THR A 207 -30.40 2.98 -13.87
N ASN A 208 -29.83 4.19 -13.94
CA ASN A 208 -30.61 5.43 -13.90
C ASN A 208 -31.65 5.38 -15.02
N ILE A 209 -32.93 5.49 -14.64
CA ILE A 209 -34.09 5.66 -15.52
C ILE A 209 -34.17 7.13 -15.92
#